data_AF-A0A4P7PK35-F1
#
_entry.id   AF-A0A4P7PK35-F1
#
_cell.length_a   1.000
_cell.length_b   1.000
_cell.length_c   1.000
_cell.angle_alpha   90.00
_cell.angle_beta   90.00
_cell.angle_gamma   90.00
#
_symmetry.space_group_name_H-M   'P 1'
#
loop_
_entity.id
_entity.type
_entity.pdbx_description
1 polymer ?
#
loop_
_entity_poly.entity_id
_entity_poly.type
_entity_poly.pdbx_seq_one_letter_code
_entity_poly.pdbx_strand_id
1 'polypeptide(L)'
;MSDCTCKEHNKSSSSEHVADYSVVGFGAKAGSPPQLDGVLALKLSVCVGASYNQATNQICFTIPVYGDYCLTSPVSIPVSGQLKVCAETCGSFIPTGLKATVYLNGTVLFTATLFGAC
;
A
#
# COMPACT_ATOMS: atom_id res chain seq x y z
N MET A 1 39.35 -28.74 33.00
CA MET A 1 38.32 -27.81 32.47
C MET A 1 37.80 -27.05 33.69
N SER A 2 38.66 -26.27 34.35
CA SER A 2 39.00 -24.88 34.04
C SER A 2 37.84 -23.95 34.34
N ASP A 3 38.02 -23.27 35.47
CA ASP A 3 37.17 -22.40 36.27
C ASP A 3 36.50 -21.24 35.51
N CYS A 4 35.21 -20.99 35.79
CA CYS A 4 34.55 -19.72 35.48
C CYS A 4 34.39 -18.91 36.77
N THR A 5 35.17 -17.84 36.92
CA THR A 5 35.08 -16.86 38.01
C THR A 5 34.32 -15.62 37.55
N CYS A 6 33.35 -15.15 38.34
CA CYS A 6 32.70 -13.84 38.13
C CYS A 6 33.73 -12.72 38.31
N LYS A 7 33.94 -11.91 37.27
CA LYS A 7 34.69 -10.66 37.37
C LYS A 7 33.74 -9.52 37.73
N GLU A 8 33.93 -8.95 38.92
CA GLU A 8 33.43 -7.62 39.26
C GLU A 8 34.12 -6.59 38.33
N HIS A 9 33.35 -5.98 37.44
CA HIS A 9 33.82 -4.84 36.66
C HIS A 9 33.67 -3.57 37.50
N ASN A 10 34.73 -3.23 38.23
CA ASN A 10 34.98 -1.87 38.68
C ASN A 10 35.41 -1.02 37.47
N LYS A 11 34.63 0.02 37.17
CA LYS A 11 34.94 1.19 36.31
C LYS A 11 35.74 0.94 35.03
N SER A 12 35.02 0.51 34.00
CA SER A 12 35.01 1.18 32.69
C SER A 12 33.87 0.55 31.89
N SER A 13 32.65 0.97 32.21
CA SER A 13 31.46 0.50 31.50
C SER A 13 31.39 1.27 30.18
N SER A 14 31.86 0.64 29.10
CA SER A 14 31.24 0.82 27.79
C SER A 14 29.82 0.29 27.90
N SER A 15 28.95 1.05 28.54
CA SER A 15 27.52 0.88 28.43
C SER A 15 27.14 1.47 27.09
N GLU A 16 26.67 0.61 26.19
CA GLU A 16 25.75 1.00 25.12
C GLU A 16 24.83 2.09 25.66
N HIS A 17 24.85 3.23 24.99
CA HIS A 17 24.15 4.45 25.38
C HIS A 17 22.65 4.18 25.30
N VAL A 18 22.06 3.62 26.36
CA VAL A 18 20.61 3.54 26.51
C VAL A 18 20.14 4.97 26.67
N ALA A 19 19.42 5.48 25.66
CA ALA A 19 18.96 6.86 25.64
C ALA A 19 17.96 7.09 26.79
N ASP A 20 18.29 8.04 27.66
CA ASP A 20 17.42 8.51 28.73
C ASP A 20 16.27 9.33 28.12
N TYR A 21 15.06 8.77 28.13
CA TYR A 21 13.86 9.39 27.58
C TYR A 21 13.10 10.26 28.60
N SER A 22 13.67 10.53 29.78
CA SER A 22 13.04 11.39 30.80
C SER A 22 13.10 12.89 30.46
N VAL A 23 13.73 13.28 29.34
CA VAL A 23 14.06 14.68 29.02
C VAL A 23 13.35 15.24 27.77
N VAL A 24 12.45 14.51 27.11
CA VAL A 24 11.74 15.04 25.91
C VAL A 24 10.38 15.63 26.25
N GLY A 25 10.33 16.95 26.49
CA GLY A 25 9.10 17.73 26.52
C GLY A 25 8.46 17.87 25.13
N PHE A 26 7.13 18.03 25.08
CA PHE A 26 6.32 18.14 23.86
C PHE A 26 6.60 19.43 23.08
N GLY A 27 7.73 19.47 22.37
CA GLY A 27 8.20 20.60 21.58
C GLY A 27 8.38 20.27 20.09
N ALA A 28 7.70 19.27 19.54
CA ALA A 28 7.81 18.92 18.13
C ALA A 28 6.71 19.57 17.29
N LYS A 29 7.12 20.54 16.47
CA LYS A 29 6.37 21.04 15.30
C LYS A 29 5.96 19.83 14.45
N ALA A 30 4.71 19.78 13.98
CA ALA A 30 4.13 18.65 13.25
C ALA A 30 5.07 18.12 12.16
N GLY A 31 5.81 17.06 12.50
CA GLY A 31 6.58 16.28 11.54
C GLY A 31 5.61 15.56 10.62
N SER A 32 6.07 15.26 9.40
CA SER A 32 5.33 14.46 8.43
C SER A 32 4.72 13.22 9.09
N PRO A 33 3.48 12.83 8.72
CA PRO A 33 2.73 11.80 9.44
C PRO A 33 3.58 10.52 9.56
N PRO A 34 3.61 9.90 10.76
CA PRO A 34 4.42 8.72 10.99
C PRO A 34 4.00 7.62 10.02
N GLN A 35 4.99 7.03 9.34
CA GLN A 35 4.77 5.87 8.51
C GLN A 35 4.64 4.67 9.45
N LEU A 36 3.40 4.22 9.70
CA LEU A 36 3.14 3.08 10.56
C LEU A 36 3.31 1.78 9.76
N ASP A 37 4.53 1.23 9.77
CA ASP A 37 4.81 -0.13 9.32
C ASP A 37 4.09 -1.13 10.25
N GLY A 38 2.92 -1.61 9.80
CA GLY A 38 2.07 -2.54 10.55
C GLY A 38 0.56 -2.28 10.43
N VAL A 39 0.14 -1.10 9.97
CA VAL A 39 -1.26 -0.79 9.59
C VAL A 39 -1.41 -0.51 8.09
N LEU A 40 -0.47 -1.05 7.29
CA LEU A 40 -0.55 -1.18 5.82
C LEU A 40 -1.72 -2.08 5.35
N ALA A 41 -2.73 -2.32 6.20
CA ALA A 41 -3.99 -2.94 5.80
C ALA A 41 -4.92 -1.94 5.12
N LEU A 42 -4.68 -0.63 5.28
CA LEU A 42 -5.71 0.36 4.96
C LEU A 42 -5.55 1.08 3.62
N LYS A 43 -4.32 1.11 3.11
CA LYS A 43 -3.98 1.72 1.83
C LYS A 43 -3.39 0.67 0.89
N LEU A 44 -4.27 -0.13 0.32
CA LEU A 44 -3.96 -1.09 -0.72
C LEU A 44 -3.88 -0.38 -2.08
N SER A 45 -2.74 -0.51 -2.77
CA SER A 45 -2.55 -0.11 -4.16
C SER A 45 -1.92 -1.27 -4.93
N VAL A 46 -2.64 -1.82 -5.92
CA VAL A 46 -2.22 -2.99 -6.69
C VAL A 46 -2.49 -2.79 -8.17
N CYS A 47 -1.62 -3.29 -9.04
CA CYS A 47 -1.85 -3.29 -10.48
C CYS A 47 -1.93 -4.73 -10.99
N VAL A 48 -2.98 -5.04 -11.74
CA VAL A 48 -3.27 -6.37 -12.29
C VAL A 48 -3.46 -6.29 -13.80
N GLY A 49 -3.21 -7.40 -14.48
CA GLY A 49 -3.59 -7.56 -15.88
C GLY A 49 -5.10 -7.65 -16.02
N ALA A 50 -5.64 -7.12 -17.11
CA ALA A 50 -7.07 -7.20 -17.41
C ALA A 50 -7.30 -7.82 -18.78
N SER A 51 -8.43 -8.51 -18.92
CA SER A 51 -8.90 -9.08 -20.17
C SER A 51 -10.05 -8.25 -20.73
N TYR A 52 -10.10 -8.11 -22.06
CA TYR A 52 -11.16 -7.37 -22.74
C TYR A 52 -12.07 -8.29 -23.53
N ASN A 53 -13.36 -8.24 -23.23
CA ASN A 53 -14.40 -8.93 -23.98
C ASN A 53 -15.01 -7.98 -25.01
N GLN A 54 -14.72 -8.23 -26.29
CA GLN A 54 -15.23 -7.41 -27.40
C GLN A 54 -16.74 -7.55 -27.62
N ALA A 55 -17.35 -8.68 -27.25
CA ALA A 55 -18.78 -8.91 -27.45
C ALA A 55 -19.63 -8.08 -26.48
N THR A 56 -19.14 -7.84 -25.27
CA THR A 56 -19.83 -7.05 -24.23
C THR A 56 -19.20 -5.68 -23.99
N ASN A 57 -18.06 -5.38 -24.63
CA ASN A 57 -17.22 -4.19 -24.37
C ASN A 57 -16.82 -4.05 -22.90
N GLN A 58 -16.55 -5.17 -22.22
CA GLN A 58 -16.19 -5.19 -20.80
C GLN A 58 -14.72 -5.55 -20.59
N ILE A 59 -14.11 -4.87 -19.63
CA ILE A 59 -12.77 -5.11 -19.11
C ILE A 59 -12.92 -5.84 -17.79
N CYS A 60 -12.56 -7.11 -17.76
CA CYS A 60 -12.63 -7.95 -16.57
C CYS A 60 -11.23 -8.17 -15.98
N PHE A 61 -11.11 -8.03 -14.66
CA PHE A 61 -9.87 -8.18 -13.93
C PHE A 61 -10.13 -8.67 -12.50
N THR A 62 -9.15 -9.35 -11.94
CA THR A 62 -9.22 -9.88 -10.57
C THR A 62 -8.32 -9.05 -9.68
N ILE A 63 -8.89 -8.43 -8.65
CA ILE A 63 -8.13 -7.75 -7.61
C ILE A 63 -7.93 -8.76 -6.46
N PRO A 64 -6.69 -9.03 -6.03
CA PRO A 64 -6.45 -9.81 -4.83
C PRO A 64 -7.25 -9.26 -3.64
N VAL A 65 -7.83 -10.14 -2.81
CA VAL A 65 -8.70 -9.81 -1.67
C VAL A 65 -10.11 -9.35 -2.04
N TYR A 66 -10.29 -8.56 -3.10
CA TYR A 66 -11.60 -7.99 -3.46
C TYR A 66 -12.38 -8.80 -4.51
N GLY A 67 -11.70 -9.70 -5.25
CA GLY A 67 -12.33 -10.59 -6.22
C GLY A 67 -12.36 -10.03 -7.64
N ASP A 68 -13.26 -10.60 -8.46
CA ASP A 68 -13.39 -10.29 -9.88
C ASP A 68 -14.31 -9.10 -10.13
N TYR A 69 -13.84 -8.17 -10.97
CA TYR A 69 -14.60 -7.00 -11.40
C TYR A 69 -14.63 -6.94 -12.92
N CYS A 70 -15.79 -6.57 -13.47
CA CYS A 70 -15.95 -6.27 -14.89
C CYS A 70 -16.48 -4.85 -15.05
N LEU A 71 -15.70 -4.01 -15.71
CA LEU A 71 -16.05 -2.62 -16.02
C LEU A 71 -16.40 -2.49 -17.49
N THR A 72 -17.46 -1.77 -17.82
CA THR A 72 -17.78 -1.46 -19.22
C THR A 72 -16.86 -0.35 -19.69
N SER A 73 -16.12 -0.59 -20.79
CA SER A 73 -15.23 0.41 -21.35
C SER A 73 -16.03 1.46 -22.12
N PRO A 74 -15.81 2.77 -21.91
CA PRO A 74 -16.44 3.82 -22.71
C PRO A 74 -15.90 3.87 -24.15
N VAL A 75 -14.77 3.19 -24.40
CA VAL A 75 -14.07 3.16 -25.69
C VAL A 75 -13.73 1.73 -26.09
N SER A 76 -13.82 1.42 -27.38
CA SER A 76 -13.41 0.11 -27.89
C SER A 76 -11.88 -0.02 -27.86
N ILE A 77 -11.39 -1.03 -27.15
CA ILE A 77 -9.95 -1.29 -27.05
C ILE A 77 -9.52 -2.21 -28.19
N PRO A 78 -8.47 -1.87 -28.94
CA PRO A 78 -7.92 -2.75 -29.96
C PRO A 78 -7.32 -4.02 -29.32
N VAL A 79 -7.51 -5.17 -29.96
CA VAL A 79 -7.07 -6.51 -29.47
C VAL A 79 -5.57 -6.61 -29.18
N SER A 80 -4.75 -5.71 -29.71
CA SER A 80 -3.29 -5.67 -29.48
C SER A 80 -2.86 -4.83 -28.28
N GLY A 81 -3.81 -4.19 -27.58
CA GLY A 81 -3.53 -3.29 -26.47
C GLY A 81 -3.15 -4.02 -25.18
N GLN A 82 -2.07 -3.59 -24.53
CA GLN A 82 -1.73 -4.05 -23.18
C GLN A 82 -2.61 -3.33 -22.16
N LEU A 83 -3.53 -4.07 -21.54
CA LEU A 83 -4.40 -3.56 -20.50
C LEU A 83 -3.83 -3.84 -19.12
N LYS A 84 -3.72 -2.77 -18.33
CA LYS A 84 -3.32 -2.83 -16.92
C LYS A 84 -4.33 -2.06 -16.09
N VAL A 85 -4.81 -2.65 -15.01
CA VAL A 85 -5.74 -1.98 -14.09
C VAL A 85 -5.05 -1.81 -12.76
N CYS A 86 -4.92 -0.58 -12.29
CA CYS A 86 -4.39 -0.29 -10.97
C CYS A 86 -5.54 0.13 -10.05
N ALA A 87 -5.74 -0.62 -8.97
CA ALA A 87 -6.73 -0.33 -7.96
C ALA A 87 -6.05 0.25 -6.72
N GLU A 88 -6.62 1.32 -6.19
CA GLU A 88 -6.19 1.99 -4.98
C GLU A 88 -7.38 2.25 -4.07
N THR A 89 -7.23 1.89 -2.81
CA THR A 89 -8.21 2.21 -1.75
C THR A 89 -8.17 3.71 -1.43
N CYS A 90 -9.35 4.31 -1.27
CA CYS A 90 -9.50 5.71 -0.92
C CYS A 90 -10.03 5.84 0.52
N GLY A 91 -9.59 6.87 1.23
CA GLY A 91 -9.92 7.10 2.63
C GLY A 91 -8.74 7.68 3.41
N SER A 92 -9.01 8.28 4.57
CA SER A 92 -7.95 8.82 5.44
C SER A 92 -7.47 7.80 6.49
N PHE A 93 -8.41 7.12 7.15
CA PHE A 93 -8.13 6.17 8.24
C PHE A 93 -8.94 4.87 8.17
N ILE A 94 -10.07 4.85 7.46
CA ILE A 94 -10.78 3.63 7.04
C ILE A 94 -10.99 3.74 5.52
N PRO A 95 -10.74 2.67 4.72
CA PRO A 95 -10.95 2.75 3.30
C PRO A 95 -12.45 2.88 3.06
N THR A 96 -12.87 4.05 2.60
CA THR A 96 -14.27 4.36 2.29
C THR A 96 -14.68 3.83 0.93
N GLY A 97 -13.72 3.45 0.09
CA GLY A 97 -13.96 2.87 -1.22
C GLY A 97 -12.69 2.37 -1.90
N LEU A 98 -12.87 1.86 -3.11
CA LEU A 98 -11.82 1.37 -3.98
C LEU A 98 -11.98 1.98 -5.38
N LYS A 99 -10.91 2.59 -5.87
CA LYS A 99 -10.85 3.24 -7.16
C LYS A 99 -9.94 2.43 -8.08
N ALA A 100 -10.44 2.04 -9.25
CA ALA A 100 -9.67 1.39 -10.30
C ALA A 100 -9.36 2.37 -11.42
N THR A 101 -8.12 2.39 -11.86
CA THR A 101 -7.66 3.16 -13.03
C THR A 101 -7.20 2.19 -14.10
N VAL A 102 -7.83 2.26 -15.26
CA VAL A 102 -7.51 1.42 -16.41
C VAL A 102 -6.49 2.12 -17.28
N TYR A 103 -5.42 1.40 -17.61
CA TYR A 103 -4.35 1.84 -18.49
C TYR A 103 -4.33 1.00 -19.76
N LEU A 104 -4.10 1.64 -20.90
CA LEU A 104 -3.85 1.02 -22.19
C LEU A 104 -2.48 1.48 -22.68
N ASN A 105 -1.57 0.52 -22.90
CA ASN A 105 -0.19 0.81 -23.34
C ASN A 105 0.50 1.88 -22.46
N GLY A 106 0.23 1.85 -21.15
CA GLY A 106 0.79 2.79 -20.18
C GLY A 106 0.07 4.14 -20.07
N THR A 107 -0.93 4.43 -20.91
CA THR A 107 -1.73 5.66 -20.83
C THR A 107 -3.03 5.41 -20.08
N VAL A 108 -3.45 6.35 -19.23
CA VAL A 108 -4.75 6.27 -18.53
C VAL A 108 -5.88 6.36 -19.55
N LEU A 109 -6.75 5.35 -19.58
CA LEU A 109 -7.99 5.40 -20.36
C LEU A 109 -9.10 6.07 -19.56
N PHE A 110 -9.39 5.51 -18.39
CA PHE A 110 -10.43 6.01 -17.51
C PHE A 110 -10.20 5.51 -16.08
N THR A 111 -10.88 6.16 -15.15
CA THR A 111 -10.89 5.80 -13.73
C THR A 111 -12.34 5.57 -13.31
N ALA A 112 -12.58 4.50 -12.56
CA ALA A 112 -13.89 4.15 -12.04
C ALA A 112 -13.79 3.78 -10.56
N THR A 113 -14.80 4.16 -9.78
CA THR A 113 -14.95 3.71 -8.40
C THR A 113 -15.66 2.36 -8.41
N LEU A 114 -15.01 1.33 -7.87
CA LEU A 114 -15.54 -0.04 -7.82
C LEU A 114 -16.57 -0.21 -6.71
N PHE A 115 -16.28 0.36 -5.54
CA PHE A 115 -17.22 0.40 -4.43
C PHE A 115 -16.92 1.59 -3.53
N GLY A 116 -17.92 1.98 -2.75
CA GLY A 116 -17.78 3.02 -1.75
C GLY A 116 -17.67 4.42 -2.32
N ALA A 117 -17.08 5.32 -1.53
CA ALA A 117 -16.92 6.73 -1.86
C ALA A 117 -15.44 7.10 -1.96
N CYS A 118 -15.03 7.31 -3.22
CA CYS A 118 -13.84 8.03 -3.65
C CYS A 118 -14.34 9.20 -4.52
#